data_AF-T1HWJ6-F1
#
_entry.id   AF-T1HWJ6-F1
#
_cell.length_a   1.000
_cell.length_b   1.000
_cell.length_c   1.000
_cell.angle_alpha   90.00
_cell.angle_beta   90.00
_cell.angle_gamma   90.00
#
_symmetry.space_group_name_H-M   'P 1'
#
loop_
_entity.id
_entity.type
_entity.pdbx_description
1 polymer ?
#
loop_
_entity_poly.entity_id
_entity_poly.type
_entity_poly.pdbx_seq_one_letter_code
_entity_poly.pdbx_strand_id
1 'polypeptide(L)'
;FVNEVCFYSKLLPFLSKIDASAYNFFPKYYYGCATFGKNINKDAVILEDLSTMGFKPSKLGRELDFDHITLILQTLGKIHALSYKSKKEHPEVFRRLLSDLKNETELVEDFVATSVCRAAMSYQGSSKDVSKLRDTCCKDPLQSFRDSMIPKEPFAVLCHGDLCSNNMLFLYNKHGKPEVLKLVDLQRCRYASPAIDLSLFLLYNTTTGTKTHWDYFLRVYHESLRTAYTDVAVPSFKEFMDDFTQHVFYGITACCYMFHVITLLTKCFSYSKKGFQIASNLYFVKVITGNIERSLIVKTQLSYRIVSEQEYRDSLFVNEVCFYSKLLPFLSKIDASAFNFFPKYYYGCATFGKNINKDAVILEDLSSMGFKPSNQGRELDFDHIMLILQTLGKFHALSYKSKKAYPEVFRRLLSDLKNETESVEDFVETALYSAAMSYQGPQKDVLKLRDTYCKDPLKSYQKSMIPKEPFAVLCHGDLCSNNMLFLYNKHGKPEVLKLVDLQRCRYASPAIDLSLFLLYNTTTGTKTHWDYFLRVYHE
;
A
#
# COMPACT_ATOMS: atom_id res chain seq x y z
N PHE A 1 -13.78 9.40 -16.77
CA PHE A 1 -15.03 9.03 -17.46
C PHE A 1 -14.95 8.74 -18.97
N VAL A 2 -13.98 9.23 -19.77
CA VAL A 2 -14.02 9.03 -21.25
C VAL A 2 -14.19 7.56 -21.65
N ASN A 3 -13.36 6.66 -21.10
CA ASN A 3 -13.46 5.23 -21.39
C ASN A 3 -14.76 4.62 -20.86
N GLU A 4 -15.20 5.02 -19.68
CA GLU A 4 -16.45 4.52 -19.09
C GLU A 4 -17.67 4.91 -19.94
N VAL A 5 -17.75 6.16 -20.41
CA VAL A 5 -18.79 6.62 -21.33
C VAL A 5 -18.69 5.86 -22.66
N CYS A 6 -17.48 5.67 -23.21
CA CYS A 6 -17.27 4.89 -24.42
C CYS A 6 -17.73 3.43 -24.25
N PHE A 7 -17.43 2.83 -23.10
CA PHE A 7 -17.83 1.48 -22.77
C PHE A 7 -19.35 1.34 -22.79
N TYR A 8 -20.06 2.14 -21.98
CA TYR A 8 -21.50 2.01 -21.85
C TYR A 8 -22.28 2.48 -23.07
N SER A 9 -21.82 3.52 -23.78
CA SER A 9 -22.56 4.08 -24.93
C SER A 9 -22.28 3.37 -26.25
N LYS A 10 -21.16 2.65 -26.37
CA LYS A 10 -20.75 2.02 -27.64
C LYS A 10 -20.38 0.54 -27.49
N LEU A 11 -19.44 0.20 -26.61
CA LEU A 11 -18.93 -1.18 -26.51
C LEU A 11 -19.99 -2.13 -25.94
N LEU A 12 -20.62 -1.82 -24.80
CA LEU A 12 -21.63 -2.69 -24.19
C LEU A 12 -22.84 -2.93 -25.12
N PRO A 13 -23.40 -1.92 -25.81
CA PRO A 13 -24.41 -2.15 -26.85
C PRO A 13 -23.92 -3.05 -27.98
N PHE A 14 -22.67 -2.91 -28.43
CA PHE A 14 -22.10 -3.81 -29.43
C PHE A 14 -21.97 -5.24 -28.91
N LEU A 15 -21.38 -5.45 -27.73
CA LEU A 15 -21.25 -6.76 -27.09
C LEU A 15 -22.63 -7.42 -26.88
N SER A 16 -23.67 -6.64 -26.56
CA SER A 16 -25.03 -7.15 -26.42
C SER A 16 -25.66 -7.68 -27.71
N LYS A 17 -25.18 -7.22 -28.88
CA LYS A 17 -25.59 -7.78 -30.18
C LYS A 17 -24.91 -9.11 -30.47
N ILE A 18 -23.72 -9.32 -29.92
CA ILE A 18 -22.99 -10.59 -29.99
C ILE A 18 -23.63 -11.62 -29.05
N ASP A 19 -24.00 -11.17 -27.85
CA ASP A 19 -24.69 -11.96 -26.84
C ASP A 19 -25.47 -11.04 -25.88
N ALA A 20 -26.79 -11.20 -25.84
CA ALA A 20 -27.66 -10.38 -24.99
C ALA A 20 -27.32 -10.47 -23.50
N SER A 21 -26.67 -11.57 -23.05
CA SER A 21 -26.23 -11.74 -21.67
C SER A 21 -25.14 -10.74 -21.26
N ALA A 22 -24.51 -10.01 -22.19
CA ALA A 22 -23.55 -8.96 -21.86
C ALA A 22 -24.13 -7.91 -20.88
N TYR A 23 -25.42 -7.56 -21.01
CA TYR A 23 -26.10 -6.65 -20.07
C TYR A 23 -26.24 -7.22 -18.65
N ASN A 24 -26.10 -8.53 -18.47
CA ASN A 24 -26.18 -9.14 -17.14
C ASN A 24 -24.95 -8.85 -16.29
N PHE A 25 -23.81 -8.47 -16.88
CA PHE A 25 -22.57 -8.23 -16.15
C PHE A 25 -22.38 -6.79 -15.64
N PHE A 26 -23.18 -5.83 -16.16
CA PHE A 26 -23.01 -4.40 -15.88
C PHE A 26 -24.35 -3.76 -15.48
N PRO A 27 -24.37 -2.61 -14.78
CA PRO A 27 -25.59 -1.84 -14.56
C PRO A 27 -26.13 -1.29 -15.88
N LYS A 28 -27.44 -1.00 -15.93
CA LYS A 28 -28.02 -0.28 -17.06
C LYS A 28 -27.49 1.15 -17.12
N TYR A 29 -27.19 1.60 -18.33
CA TYR A 29 -26.71 2.96 -18.63
C TYR A 29 -27.86 3.86 -19.08
N TYR A 30 -27.92 5.08 -18.52
CA TYR A 30 -28.93 6.08 -18.88
C TYR A 30 -28.32 7.29 -19.59
N TYR A 31 -27.16 7.77 -19.11
CA TYR A 31 -26.51 8.96 -19.65
C TYR A 31 -25.02 8.97 -19.34
N GLY A 32 -24.24 9.64 -20.18
CA GLY A 32 -22.81 9.78 -20.03
C GLY A 32 -22.28 10.95 -20.84
N CYS A 33 -21.49 11.80 -20.20
CA CYS A 33 -20.73 12.87 -20.83
C CYS A 33 -19.33 12.89 -20.21
N ALA A 34 -18.31 12.99 -21.06
CA ALA A 34 -16.93 13.12 -20.65
C ALA A 34 -16.21 14.07 -21.61
N THR A 35 -15.81 15.23 -21.11
CA THR A 35 -15.24 16.32 -21.89
C THR A 35 -13.71 16.33 -21.86
N PHE A 36 -13.10 15.40 -21.13
CA PHE A 36 -11.65 15.23 -21.03
C PHE A 36 -10.98 16.52 -20.54
N GLY A 37 -11.47 17.06 -19.42
CA GLY A 37 -10.95 18.27 -18.78
C GLY A 37 -11.44 19.60 -19.38
N LYS A 38 -12.11 19.59 -20.54
CA LYS A 38 -12.59 20.84 -21.17
C LYS A 38 -13.73 21.51 -20.40
N ASN A 39 -14.61 20.73 -19.77
CA ASN A 39 -15.68 21.24 -18.91
C ASN A 39 -16.11 20.18 -17.89
N ILE A 40 -15.36 20.07 -16.80
CA ILE A 40 -15.58 19.06 -15.75
C ILE A 40 -16.99 19.11 -15.14
N ASN A 41 -17.65 20.28 -15.13
CA ASN A 41 -19.01 20.43 -14.60
C ASN A 41 -20.08 19.74 -15.48
N LYS A 42 -19.73 19.35 -16.71
CA LYS A 42 -20.59 18.58 -17.60
C LYS A 42 -20.27 17.09 -17.57
N ASP A 43 -19.17 16.68 -16.95
CA ASP A 43 -18.75 15.29 -16.92
C ASP A 43 -19.59 14.52 -15.90
N ALA A 44 -20.37 13.55 -16.39
CA ALA A 44 -21.27 12.75 -15.57
C ALA A 44 -21.52 11.40 -16.22
N VAL A 45 -21.75 10.37 -15.41
CA VAL A 45 -22.26 9.06 -15.83
C VAL A 45 -23.45 8.72 -14.94
N ILE A 46 -24.58 8.39 -15.55
CA ILE A 46 -25.82 8.02 -14.85
C ILE A 46 -26.09 6.54 -15.16
N LEU A 47 -26.03 5.73 -14.11
CA LEU A 47 -26.22 4.28 -14.14
C LEU A 47 -27.41 3.90 -13.25
N GLU A 48 -27.89 2.68 -13.46
CA GLU A 48 -28.88 2.03 -12.61
C GLU A 48 -28.42 1.88 -11.18
N ASP A 49 -29.30 2.25 -10.25
CA ASP A 49 -29.10 2.00 -8.83
C ASP A 49 -29.38 0.54 -8.50
N LEU A 50 -28.32 -0.27 -8.57
CA LEU A 50 -28.36 -1.70 -8.27
C LEU A 50 -28.72 -2.02 -6.80
N SER A 51 -28.65 -1.04 -5.88
CA SER A 51 -29.01 -1.27 -4.48
C SER A 51 -30.50 -1.55 -4.30
N THR A 52 -31.34 -0.98 -5.16
CA THR A 52 -32.79 -1.23 -5.20
C THR A 52 -33.13 -2.68 -5.57
N MET A 53 -32.20 -3.39 -6.20
CA MET A 53 -32.30 -4.79 -6.57
C MET A 53 -31.57 -5.73 -5.59
N GLY A 54 -31.06 -5.20 -4.48
CA GLY A 54 -30.39 -5.98 -3.44
C GLY A 54 -28.91 -6.29 -3.69
N PHE A 55 -28.31 -5.72 -4.76
CA PHE A 55 -26.86 -5.80 -4.96
C PHE A 55 -26.15 -4.94 -3.93
N LYS A 56 -25.01 -5.44 -3.42
CA LYS A 56 -24.20 -4.73 -2.43
C LYS A 56 -22.71 -5.07 -2.57
N PRO A 57 -21.81 -4.19 -2.12
CA PRO A 57 -20.40 -4.52 -2.00
C PRO A 57 -20.19 -5.71 -1.05
N SER A 58 -19.06 -6.42 -1.22
CA SER A 58 -18.71 -7.51 -0.32
C SER A 58 -18.48 -7.00 1.10
N LYS A 59 -19.05 -7.71 2.09
CA LYS A 59 -18.81 -7.44 3.51
C LYS A 59 -17.39 -7.82 3.97
N LEU A 60 -16.67 -8.61 3.17
CA LEU A 60 -15.31 -9.05 3.46
C LEU A 60 -14.26 -7.97 3.12
N GLY A 61 -14.69 -6.82 2.58
CA GLY A 61 -13.79 -5.79 2.11
C GLY A 61 -12.91 -6.33 0.97
N ARG A 62 -11.59 -6.15 1.09
CA ARG A 62 -10.64 -6.61 0.08
C ARG A 62 -10.33 -8.11 0.15
N GLU A 63 -10.53 -8.76 1.29
CA GLU A 63 -10.05 -10.12 1.56
C GLU A 63 -11.16 -11.14 1.24
N LEU A 64 -11.32 -11.44 -0.05
CA LEU A 64 -12.44 -12.25 -0.53
C LEU A 64 -12.26 -13.74 -0.22
N ASP A 65 -13.38 -14.42 0.03
CA ASP A 65 -13.42 -15.88 0.21
C ASP A 65 -13.43 -16.63 -1.14
N PHE A 66 -13.41 -17.96 -1.04
CA PHE A 66 -13.35 -18.84 -2.20
C PHE A 66 -14.58 -18.73 -3.12
N ASP A 67 -15.78 -18.56 -2.55
CA ASP A 67 -17.04 -18.48 -3.31
C ASP A 67 -17.07 -17.18 -4.13
N HIS A 68 -16.66 -16.06 -3.54
CA HIS A 68 -16.54 -14.78 -4.25
C HIS A 68 -15.52 -14.85 -5.39
N ILE A 69 -14.30 -15.32 -5.09
CA ILE A 69 -13.23 -15.43 -6.08
C ILE A 69 -13.66 -16.30 -7.26
N THR A 70 -14.29 -17.44 -6.98
CA THR A 70 -14.79 -18.36 -8.02
C THR A 70 -15.81 -17.69 -8.93
N LEU A 71 -16.82 -17.02 -8.35
CA LEU A 71 -17.86 -16.32 -9.13
C LEU A 71 -17.26 -15.20 -9.99
N ILE A 72 -16.31 -14.44 -9.44
CA ILE A 72 -15.64 -13.35 -10.16
C ILE A 72 -14.89 -13.89 -11.36
N LEU A 73 -14.10 -14.94 -11.19
CA LEU A 73 -13.29 -15.50 -12.26
C LEU A 73 -14.11 -16.21 -13.33
N GLN A 74 -15.22 -16.85 -12.95
CA GLN A 74 -16.19 -17.39 -13.91
C GLN A 74 -16.83 -16.27 -14.74
N THR A 75 -17.26 -15.19 -14.08
CA THR A 75 -17.88 -14.03 -14.72
C THR A 75 -16.90 -13.34 -15.66
N LEU A 76 -15.66 -13.10 -15.20
CA LEU A 76 -14.61 -12.48 -15.99
C LEU A 76 -14.23 -13.34 -17.21
N GLY A 77 -14.15 -14.67 -17.06
CA GLY A 77 -13.93 -15.58 -18.17
C GLY A 77 -14.99 -15.42 -19.26
N LYS A 78 -16.26 -15.30 -18.89
CA LYS A 78 -17.38 -15.06 -19.84
C LYS A 78 -17.27 -13.69 -20.51
N ILE A 79 -16.94 -12.63 -19.76
CA ILE A 79 -16.75 -11.29 -20.31
C ILE A 79 -15.60 -11.27 -21.33
N HIS A 80 -14.45 -11.86 -21.00
CA HIS A 80 -13.32 -11.94 -21.91
C HIS A 80 -13.62 -12.81 -23.13
N ALA A 81 -14.44 -13.86 -23.02
CA ALA A 81 -14.89 -14.66 -24.14
C ALA A 81 -15.65 -13.85 -25.20
N LEU A 82 -16.42 -12.83 -24.78
CA LEU A 82 -17.11 -11.91 -25.71
C LEU A 82 -16.13 -11.18 -26.62
N SER A 83 -14.91 -10.89 -26.15
CA SER A 83 -13.88 -10.27 -26.99
C SER A 83 -13.43 -11.22 -28.10
N TYR A 84 -13.20 -12.49 -27.78
CA TYR A 84 -12.84 -13.50 -28.78
C TYR A 84 -13.95 -13.71 -29.81
N LYS A 85 -15.22 -13.78 -29.35
CA LYS A 85 -16.36 -13.89 -30.24
C LYS A 85 -16.51 -12.66 -31.15
N SER A 86 -16.34 -11.46 -30.59
CA SER A 86 -16.33 -10.19 -31.34
C SER A 86 -15.22 -10.14 -32.40
N LYS A 87 -14.02 -10.63 -32.07
CA LYS A 87 -12.90 -10.76 -33.03
C LYS A 87 -13.23 -11.70 -34.19
N LYS A 88 -13.93 -12.79 -33.93
CA LYS A 88 -14.32 -13.78 -34.94
C LYS A 88 -15.44 -13.26 -35.86
N GLU A 89 -16.49 -12.68 -35.28
CA GLU A 89 -17.71 -12.31 -36.01
C GLU A 89 -17.60 -10.92 -36.67
N HIS A 90 -16.99 -9.95 -35.98
CA HIS A 90 -16.97 -8.55 -36.41
C HIS A 90 -15.63 -7.85 -36.10
N PRO A 91 -14.49 -8.34 -36.63
CA PRO A 91 -13.16 -7.85 -36.28
C PRO A 91 -12.95 -6.35 -36.54
N GLU A 92 -13.43 -5.84 -37.67
CA GLU A 92 -13.25 -4.44 -38.08
C GLU A 92 -14.05 -3.47 -37.20
N VAL A 93 -15.30 -3.84 -36.87
CA VAL A 93 -16.16 -3.04 -35.99
C VAL A 93 -15.59 -3.03 -34.59
N PHE A 94 -15.17 -4.20 -34.08
CA PHE A 94 -14.57 -4.31 -32.76
C PHE A 94 -13.28 -3.48 -32.65
N ARG A 95 -12.36 -3.60 -33.62
CA ARG A 95 -11.11 -2.81 -33.65
C ARG A 95 -11.37 -1.31 -33.65
N ARG A 96 -12.34 -0.84 -34.45
CA ARG A 96 -12.74 0.57 -34.47
C ARG A 96 -13.26 1.03 -33.11
N LEU A 97 -14.13 0.26 -32.46
CA LEU A 97 -14.66 0.62 -31.14
C LEU A 97 -13.57 0.67 -30.07
N LEU A 98 -12.61 -0.27 -30.12
CA LEU A 98 -11.47 -0.27 -29.21
C LEU A 98 -10.56 0.94 -29.41
N SER A 99 -10.44 1.47 -30.63
CA SER A 99 -9.63 2.67 -30.92
C SER A 99 -10.17 3.97 -30.31
N ASP A 100 -11.44 3.98 -29.88
CA ASP A 100 -12.03 5.11 -29.16
C ASP A 100 -11.60 5.16 -27.68
N LEU A 101 -11.06 4.05 -27.13
CA LEU A 101 -10.53 3.99 -25.77
C LEU A 101 -9.23 4.80 -25.66
N LYS A 102 -9.09 5.52 -24.55
CA LYS A 102 -7.89 6.27 -24.20
C LYS A 102 -7.01 5.42 -23.30
N ASN A 103 -5.75 5.24 -23.70
CA ASN A 103 -4.75 4.66 -22.82
C ASN A 103 -4.28 5.73 -21.84
N GLU A 104 -4.06 5.35 -20.58
CA GLU A 104 -3.48 6.23 -19.58
C GLU A 104 -2.02 6.52 -19.95
N THR A 105 -1.76 7.73 -20.43
CA THR A 105 -0.42 8.21 -20.78
C THR A 105 0.21 9.05 -19.67
N GLU A 106 -0.59 9.56 -18.74
CA GLU A 106 -0.18 10.48 -17.68
C GLU A 106 -0.36 9.81 -16.31
N LEU A 107 0.46 8.82 -16.02
CA LEU A 107 0.75 8.49 -14.63
C LEU A 107 1.94 9.34 -14.21
N VAL A 108 1.98 9.77 -12.94
CA VAL A 108 3.14 10.46 -12.37
C VAL A 108 4.36 9.57 -12.58
N GLU A 109 5.24 9.99 -13.48
CA GLU A 109 6.31 9.16 -14.04
C GLU A 109 7.21 8.58 -12.93
N ASP A 110 7.48 9.38 -11.90
CA ASP A 110 8.26 8.97 -10.74
C ASP A 110 7.59 7.85 -9.91
N PHE A 111 6.26 7.86 -9.78
CA PHE A 111 5.54 6.85 -9.00
C PHE A 111 5.46 5.51 -9.72
N VAL A 112 5.24 5.54 -11.04
CA VAL A 112 5.28 4.32 -11.85
C VAL A 112 6.69 3.74 -11.82
N ALA A 113 7.72 4.59 -11.99
CA ALA A 113 9.09 4.13 -11.95
C ALA A 113 9.43 3.47 -10.60
N THR A 114 9.07 4.12 -9.50
CA THR A 114 9.27 3.55 -8.16
C THR A 114 8.53 2.23 -7.97
N SER A 115 7.28 2.15 -8.43
CA SER A 115 6.42 0.97 -8.26
C SER A 115 6.91 -0.22 -9.09
N VAL A 116 7.33 0.02 -10.34
CA VAL A 116 7.96 -0.97 -11.22
C VAL A 116 9.23 -1.53 -10.59
N CYS A 117 10.04 -0.65 -10.02
CA CYS A 117 11.30 -1.06 -9.41
C CYS A 117 11.08 -1.89 -8.14
N ARG A 118 10.11 -1.51 -7.30
CA ARG A 118 9.67 -2.31 -6.15
C ARG A 118 9.10 -3.66 -6.58
N ALA A 119 8.30 -3.69 -7.64
CA ALA A 119 7.76 -4.91 -8.21
C ALA A 119 8.89 -5.86 -8.66
N ALA A 120 9.90 -5.34 -9.36
CA ALA A 120 11.06 -6.10 -9.82
C ALA A 120 11.88 -6.69 -8.67
N MET A 121 12.06 -5.95 -7.58
CA MET A 121 12.76 -6.44 -6.38
C MET A 121 11.94 -7.46 -5.57
N SER A 122 10.61 -7.42 -5.69
CA SER A 122 9.70 -8.32 -4.96
C SER A 122 9.58 -9.70 -5.59
N TYR A 123 9.97 -9.86 -6.86
CA TYR A 123 9.78 -11.09 -7.61
C TYR A 123 10.82 -12.15 -7.22
N GLN A 124 10.38 -13.21 -6.52
CA GLN A 124 11.25 -14.28 -5.99
C GLN A 124 11.35 -15.50 -6.92
N GLY A 125 11.21 -15.32 -8.25
CA GLY A 125 11.34 -16.41 -9.22
C GLY A 125 12.76 -17.00 -9.26
N SER A 126 12.88 -18.27 -9.65
CA SER A 126 14.15 -18.99 -9.72
C SER A 126 14.64 -19.16 -11.17
N SER A 127 15.45 -18.24 -11.70
CA SER A 127 16.37 -18.44 -12.87
C SER A 127 17.00 -17.11 -13.33
N LYS A 128 17.93 -17.18 -14.31
CA LYS A 128 18.50 -16.07 -15.12
C LYS A 128 17.47 -15.04 -15.62
N ASP A 129 16.20 -15.41 -15.68
CA ASP A 129 15.11 -14.53 -16.15
C ASP A 129 14.78 -13.42 -15.15
N VAL A 130 14.94 -13.66 -13.84
CA VAL A 130 14.71 -12.65 -12.79
C VAL A 130 15.78 -11.56 -12.80
N SER A 131 17.05 -11.92 -12.99
CA SER A 131 18.12 -10.92 -13.15
C SER A 131 17.90 -10.08 -14.40
N LYS A 132 17.48 -10.69 -15.51
CA LYS A 132 17.25 -9.98 -16.78
C LYS A 132 16.02 -9.07 -16.71
N LEU A 133 14.93 -9.53 -16.09
CA LEU A 133 13.73 -8.72 -15.82
C LEU A 133 14.06 -7.55 -14.90
N ARG A 134 14.78 -7.79 -13.79
CA ARG A 134 15.22 -6.73 -12.87
C ARG A 134 16.07 -5.69 -13.57
N ASP A 135 17.07 -6.11 -14.34
CA ASP A 135 17.99 -5.19 -15.00
C ASP A 135 17.30 -4.43 -16.16
N THR A 136 16.33 -5.05 -16.84
CA THR A 136 15.53 -4.40 -17.89
C THR A 136 14.52 -3.40 -17.31
N CYS A 137 13.74 -3.81 -16.31
CA CYS A 137 12.74 -2.96 -15.66
C CYS A 137 13.37 -1.81 -14.88
N CYS A 138 14.54 -2.00 -14.26
CA CYS A 138 15.23 -0.90 -13.55
C CYS A 138 15.99 0.06 -14.49
N LYS A 139 16.26 -0.35 -15.75
CA LYS A 139 16.93 0.51 -16.74
C LYS A 139 15.98 1.55 -17.32
N ASP A 140 14.76 1.14 -17.68
CA ASP A 140 13.67 2.04 -18.07
C ASP A 140 12.33 1.54 -17.53
N PRO A 141 11.99 1.92 -16.29
CA PRO A 141 10.78 1.46 -15.63
C PRO A 141 9.49 1.87 -16.34
N LEU A 142 9.46 3.08 -16.89
CA LEU A 142 8.28 3.63 -17.54
C LEU A 142 7.99 2.93 -18.85
N GLN A 143 9.03 2.74 -19.67
CA GLN A 143 8.87 2.02 -20.92
C GLN A 143 8.48 0.56 -20.66
N SER A 144 9.09 -0.09 -19.67
CA SER A 144 8.75 -1.48 -19.29
C SER A 144 7.28 -1.61 -18.87
N PHE A 145 6.76 -0.64 -18.11
CA PHE A 145 5.35 -0.61 -17.74
C PHE A 145 4.45 -0.39 -18.96
N ARG A 146 4.80 0.56 -19.84
CA ARG A 146 4.07 0.81 -21.10
C ARG A 146 4.02 -0.43 -21.99
N ASP A 147 5.15 -1.11 -22.16
CA ASP A 147 5.26 -2.31 -22.98
C ASP A 147 4.41 -3.47 -22.45
N SER A 148 4.25 -3.56 -21.12
CA SER A 148 3.38 -4.57 -20.48
C SER A 148 1.90 -4.36 -20.76
N MET A 149 1.49 -3.17 -21.22
CA MET A 149 0.11 -2.84 -21.55
C MET A 149 -0.21 -2.95 -23.04
N ILE A 150 0.79 -3.22 -23.90
CA ILE A 150 0.57 -3.33 -25.34
C ILE A 150 -0.22 -4.61 -25.64
N PRO A 151 -1.39 -4.54 -26.30
CA PRO A 151 -2.16 -5.71 -26.65
C PRO A 151 -1.40 -6.60 -27.65
N LYS A 152 -1.34 -7.90 -27.35
CA LYS A 152 -0.75 -8.92 -28.23
C LYS A 152 -1.80 -9.97 -28.58
N GLU A 153 -2.02 -10.19 -29.87
CA GLU A 153 -2.85 -11.31 -30.34
C GLU A 153 -2.08 -12.64 -30.20
N PRO A 154 -2.78 -13.76 -29.95
CA PRO A 154 -4.23 -13.90 -29.84
C PRO A 154 -4.81 -13.57 -28.44
N PHE A 155 -3.98 -13.18 -27.47
CA PHE A 155 -4.36 -13.06 -26.06
C PHE A 155 -5.23 -11.84 -25.73
N ALA A 156 -5.09 -10.76 -26.48
CA ALA A 156 -5.74 -9.49 -26.14
C ALA A 156 -7.28 -9.58 -26.09
N VAL A 157 -7.86 -8.99 -25.04
CA VAL A 157 -9.29 -8.89 -24.77
C VAL A 157 -9.64 -7.51 -24.22
N LEU A 158 -10.92 -7.15 -24.24
CA LEU A 158 -11.42 -5.98 -23.52
C LEU A 158 -11.40 -6.27 -22.02
N CYS A 159 -10.41 -5.71 -21.33
CA CYS A 159 -10.22 -5.79 -19.89
C CYS A 159 -11.00 -4.68 -19.18
N HIS A 160 -11.40 -4.95 -17.93
CA HIS A 160 -11.89 -3.94 -17.01
C HIS A 160 -10.82 -2.89 -16.68
N GLY A 161 -9.56 -3.32 -16.53
CA GLY A 161 -8.38 -2.48 -16.29
C GLY A 161 -8.24 -1.94 -14.87
N ASP A 162 -9.22 -2.22 -14.00
CA ASP A 162 -9.20 -1.89 -12.56
C ASP A 162 -10.05 -2.89 -11.78
N LEU A 163 -9.75 -4.18 -11.97
CA LEU A 163 -10.54 -5.26 -11.40
C LEU A 163 -10.21 -5.45 -9.91
N CYS A 164 -10.86 -4.70 -9.05
CA CYS A 164 -10.73 -4.76 -7.61
C CYS A 164 -12.10 -4.84 -6.90
N SER A 165 -12.13 -5.33 -5.66
CA SER A 165 -13.38 -5.59 -4.91
C SER A 165 -14.30 -4.37 -4.73
N ASN A 166 -13.78 -3.14 -4.80
CA ASN A 166 -14.60 -1.91 -4.75
C ASN A 166 -15.41 -1.69 -6.02
N ASN A 167 -15.02 -2.30 -7.14
CA ASN A 167 -15.67 -2.19 -8.44
C ASN A 167 -16.62 -3.37 -8.70
N MET A 168 -17.06 -4.06 -7.64
CA MET A 168 -17.85 -5.28 -7.69
C MET A 168 -19.05 -5.21 -6.75
N LEU A 169 -20.23 -5.49 -7.30
CA LEU A 169 -21.48 -5.57 -6.55
C LEU A 169 -22.08 -6.97 -6.67
N PHE A 170 -22.48 -7.54 -5.54
CA PHE A 170 -22.94 -8.92 -5.44
C PHE A 170 -24.40 -8.98 -5.00
N LEU A 171 -25.16 -9.86 -5.65
CA LEU A 171 -26.41 -10.38 -5.11
C LEU A 171 -26.13 -11.69 -4.39
N TYR A 172 -26.74 -11.88 -3.22
CA TYR A 172 -26.51 -13.05 -2.37
C TYR A 172 -27.80 -13.87 -2.24
N ASN A 173 -27.64 -15.19 -2.24
CA ASN A 173 -28.75 -16.09 -1.96
C ASN A 173 -29.13 -16.09 -0.47
N LYS A 174 -30.19 -16.82 -0.13
CA LYS A 174 -30.70 -16.96 1.25
C LYS A 174 -29.68 -17.53 2.26
N HIS A 175 -28.61 -18.18 1.79
CA HIS A 175 -27.53 -18.72 2.61
C HIS A 175 -26.33 -17.77 2.75
N GLY A 176 -26.41 -16.58 2.16
CA GLY A 176 -25.33 -15.59 2.19
C GLY A 176 -24.18 -15.89 1.22
N LYS A 177 -24.35 -16.80 0.25
CA LYS A 177 -23.36 -17.03 -0.82
C LYS A 177 -23.58 -16.07 -1.99
N PRO A 178 -22.50 -15.53 -2.60
CA PRO A 178 -22.63 -14.68 -3.77
C PRO A 178 -23.13 -15.51 -4.97
N GLU A 179 -24.13 -14.99 -5.68
CA GLU A 179 -24.79 -15.69 -6.79
C GLU A 179 -24.69 -14.91 -8.11
N VAL A 180 -24.80 -13.58 -8.04
CA VAL A 180 -24.70 -12.70 -9.22
C VAL A 180 -23.68 -11.60 -8.95
N LEU A 181 -22.83 -11.34 -9.93
CA LEU A 181 -21.84 -10.27 -9.92
C LEU A 181 -22.19 -9.21 -10.98
N LYS A 182 -22.13 -7.94 -10.57
CA LYS A 182 -22.12 -6.77 -11.45
C LYS A 182 -20.79 -6.04 -11.30
N LEU A 183 -20.14 -5.72 -12.42
CA LEU A 183 -18.95 -4.88 -12.48
C LEU A 183 -19.36 -3.42 -12.74
N VAL A 184 -18.68 -2.49 -12.08
CA VAL A 184 -18.89 -1.04 -12.18
C VAL A 184 -17.55 -0.33 -12.31
N ASP A 185 -17.56 0.97 -12.63
CA ASP A 185 -16.34 1.79 -12.77
C ASP A 185 -15.41 1.30 -13.90
N LEU A 186 -15.86 1.49 -15.15
CA LEU A 186 -15.12 1.07 -16.35
C LEU A 186 -14.17 2.19 -16.85
N GLN A 187 -13.71 3.06 -15.97
CA GLN A 187 -12.87 4.20 -16.35
C GLN A 187 -11.50 3.80 -16.87
N ARG A 188 -10.99 2.64 -16.45
CA ARG A 188 -9.68 2.10 -16.89
C ARG A 188 -9.80 1.00 -17.93
N CYS A 189 -11.01 0.74 -18.46
CA CYS A 189 -11.21 -0.33 -19.42
C CYS A 189 -10.32 -0.13 -20.65
N ARG A 190 -9.73 -1.22 -21.12
CA ARG A 190 -8.68 -1.19 -22.15
C ARG A 190 -8.59 -2.49 -22.92
N TYR A 191 -8.00 -2.43 -24.09
CA TYR A 191 -7.66 -3.63 -24.85
C TYR A 191 -6.25 -4.10 -24.51
N ALA A 192 -6.13 -5.24 -23.83
CA ALA A 192 -4.86 -5.75 -23.31
C ALA A 192 -4.91 -7.26 -23.03
N SER A 193 -3.82 -7.86 -22.56
CA SER A 193 -3.83 -9.24 -22.06
C SER A 193 -4.81 -9.39 -20.88
N PRO A 194 -5.57 -10.50 -20.78
CA PRO A 194 -6.43 -10.78 -19.62
C PRO A 194 -5.65 -10.85 -18.30
N ALA A 195 -4.33 -11.02 -18.37
CA ALA A 195 -3.45 -10.98 -17.22
C ALA A 195 -3.49 -9.64 -16.48
N ILE A 196 -3.84 -8.54 -17.15
CA ILE A 196 -4.02 -7.21 -16.53
C ILE A 196 -5.04 -7.29 -15.40
N ASP A 197 -6.24 -7.78 -15.70
CA ASP A 197 -7.33 -7.92 -14.73
C ASP A 197 -7.02 -9.01 -13.70
N LEU A 198 -6.54 -10.17 -14.16
CA LEU A 198 -6.31 -11.33 -13.30
C LEU A 198 -5.18 -11.10 -12.30
N SER A 199 -4.05 -10.56 -12.74
CA SER A 199 -2.90 -10.34 -11.85
C SER A 199 -3.22 -9.27 -10.81
N LEU A 200 -3.90 -8.18 -11.22
CA LEU A 200 -4.36 -7.13 -10.32
C LEU A 200 -5.30 -7.68 -9.26
N PHE A 201 -6.37 -8.36 -9.70
CA PHE A 201 -7.36 -8.94 -8.81
C PHE A 201 -6.75 -9.97 -7.85
N LEU A 202 -6.00 -10.93 -8.37
CA LEU A 202 -5.41 -11.99 -7.54
C LEU A 202 -4.42 -11.41 -6.52
N LEU A 203 -3.61 -10.42 -6.87
CA LEU A 203 -2.65 -9.82 -5.94
C LEU A 203 -3.34 -8.97 -4.87
N TYR A 204 -4.37 -8.20 -5.26
CA TYR A 204 -5.04 -7.24 -4.39
C TYR A 204 -6.09 -7.88 -3.47
N ASN A 205 -6.83 -8.88 -3.97
CA ASN A 205 -8.03 -9.40 -3.31
C ASN A 205 -7.91 -10.80 -2.71
N THR A 206 -6.76 -11.47 -2.81
CA THR A 206 -6.53 -12.79 -2.18
C THR A 206 -5.73 -12.70 -0.88
N THR A 207 -6.12 -13.49 0.12
CA THR A 207 -5.42 -13.69 1.40
C THR A 207 -4.32 -14.75 1.28
N THR A 208 -3.44 -14.87 2.28
CA THR A 208 -2.43 -15.95 2.33
C THR A 208 -3.04 -17.35 2.17
N GLY A 209 -4.24 -17.59 2.72
CA GLY A 209 -4.92 -18.89 2.59
C GLY A 209 -5.49 -19.16 1.19
N THR A 210 -5.98 -18.13 0.51
CA THR A 210 -6.47 -18.27 -0.89
C THR A 210 -5.33 -18.22 -1.91
N LYS A 211 -4.19 -17.61 -1.58
CA LYS A 211 -3.01 -17.50 -2.47
C LYS A 211 -2.43 -18.85 -2.85
N THR A 212 -2.51 -19.85 -1.97
CA THR A 212 -2.08 -21.22 -2.27
C THR A 212 -2.94 -21.91 -3.32
N HIS A 213 -4.07 -21.31 -3.73
CA HIS A 213 -5.03 -21.86 -4.67
C HIS A 213 -5.07 -21.12 -6.03
N TRP A 214 -4.07 -20.29 -6.34
CA TRP A 214 -4.04 -19.53 -7.60
C TRP A 214 -4.13 -20.41 -8.85
N ASP A 215 -3.45 -21.55 -8.87
CA ASP A 215 -3.53 -22.49 -10.01
C ASP A 215 -4.96 -22.99 -10.23
N TYR A 216 -5.70 -23.25 -9.15
CA TYR A 216 -7.11 -23.61 -9.24
C TYR A 216 -7.94 -22.45 -9.79
N PHE A 217 -7.76 -21.24 -9.27
CA PHE A 217 -8.49 -20.05 -9.70
C PHE A 217 -8.24 -19.68 -11.17
N LEU A 218 -6.99 -19.76 -11.63
CA LEU A 218 -6.64 -19.54 -13.02
C LEU A 218 -7.27 -20.60 -13.94
N ARG A 219 -7.40 -21.85 -13.48
CA ARG A 219 -8.15 -22.89 -14.20
C ARG A 219 -9.65 -22.62 -14.24
N VAL A 220 -10.25 -22.14 -13.14
CA VAL A 220 -11.66 -21.73 -13.11
C VAL A 220 -11.92 -20.63 -14.15
N TYR A 221 -11.07 -19.60 -14.18
CA TYR A 221 -11.15 -18.55 -15.19
C TYR A 221 -11.04 -19.12 -16.61
N HIS A 222 -10.00 -19.91 -16.89
CA HIS A 222 -9.71 -20.41 -18.24
C HIS A 222 -10.78 -21.37 -18.74
N GLU A 223 -11.30 -22.24 -17.86
CA GLU A 223 -12.40 -23.13 -18.21
C GLU A 223 -13.67 -22.35 -18.52
N SER A 224 -13.97 -21.30 -17.76
CA SER A 224 -15.12 -20.43 -18.01
C SER A 224 -14.96 -19.61 -19.30
N LEU A 225 -13.73 -19.20 -19.65
CA LEU A 225 -13.39 -18.56 -20.93
C LEU A 225 -13.62 -19.52 -22.10
N ARG A 226 -13.11 -20.74 -22.00
CA ARG A 226 -13.15 -21.77 -23.05
C ARG A 226 -14.56 -22.30 -23.32
N THR A 227 -15.38 -22.40 -22.28
CA THR A 227 -16.73 -23.00 -22.37
C THR A 227 -17.82 -21.99 -22.70
N ALA A 228 -17.55 -20.68 -22.61
CA ALA A 228 -18.53 -19.64 -22.92
C ALA A 228 -19.00 -19.69 -24.39
N TYR A 229 -18.08 -19.91 -25.34
CA TYR A 229 -18.39 -20.04 -26.76
C TYR A 229 -17.58 -21.17 -27.40
N THR A 230 -18.19 -22.35 -27.54
CA THR A 230 -17.50 -23.56 -28.01
C THR A 230 -17.06 -23.49 -29.47
N ASP A 231 -17.62 -22.58 -30.26
CA ASP A 231 -17.26 -22.35 -31.65
C ASP A 231 -16.10 -21.35 -31.82
N VAL A 232 -15.60 -20.74 -30.73
CA VAL A 232 -14.53 -19.75 -30.76
C VAL A 232 -13.26 -20.34 -30.16
N ALA A 233 -12.17 -20.33 -30.93
CA ALA A 233 -10.87 -20.78 -30.44
C ALA A 233 -10.27 -19.73 -29.47
N VAL A 234 -9.88 -20.19 -28.28
CA VAL A 234 -9.11 -19.42 -27.30
C VAL A 234 -7.76 -20.10 -27.05
N PRO A 235 -6.72 -19.37 -26.59
CA PRO A 235 -5.43 -19.97 -26.26
C PRO A 235 -5.57 -21.13 -25.27
N SER A 236 -4.74 -22.15 -25.42
CA SER A 236 -4.68 -23.27 -24.47
C SER A 236 -4.30 -22.79 -23.07
N PHE A 237 -4.59 -23.59 -22.05
CA PHE A 237 -4.23 -23.22 -20.67
C PHE A 237 -2.72 -22.97 -20.52
N LYS A 238 -1.89 -23.73 -21.25
CA LYS A 238 -0.43 -23.55 -21.26
C LYS A 238 -0.04 -22.20 -21.86
N GLU A 239 -0.52 -21.88 -23.06
CA GLU A 239 -0.23 -20.59 -23.70
C GLU A 239 -0.75 -19.41 -22.87
N PHE A 240 -1.92 -19.55 -22.26
CA PHE A 240 -2.46 -18.57 -21.32
C PHE A 240 -1.57 -18.37 -20.09
N MET A 241 -1.03 -19.44 -19.49
CA MET A 241 -0.12 -19.33 -18.35
C MET A 241 1.22 -18.69 -18.74
N ASP A 242 1.71 -18.95 -19.95
CA ASP A 242 2.91 -18.29 -20.48
C ASP A 242 2.67 -16.78 -20.65
N ASP A 243 1.51 -16.38 -21.21
CA ASP A 243 1.11 -14.98 -21.33
C ASP A 243 0.89 -14.32 -19.95
N PHE A 244 0.21 -15.00 -19.03
CA PHE A 244 -0.01 -14.52 -17.66
C PHE A 244 1.32 -14.26 -16.94
N THR A 245 2.28 -15.18 -17.06
CA THR A 245 3.60 -15.03 -16.43
C THR A 245 4.38 -13.84 -16.97
N GLN A 246 4.24 -13.53 -18.26
CA GLN A 246 4.88 -12.36 -18.87
C GLN A 246 4.27 -11.03 -18.41
N HIS A 247 2.98 -11.03 -18.07
CA HIS A 247 2.22 -9.80 -17.77
C HIS A 247 1.86 -9.65 -16.28
N VAL A 248 2.12 -10.64 -15.43
CA VAL A 248 1.88 -10.58 -13.97
C VAL A 248 2.58 -9.37 -13.31
N PHE A 249 3.67 -8.92 -13.93
CA PHE A 249 4.43 -7.74 -13.52
C PHE A 249 3.58 -6.47 -13.50
N TYR A 250 2.56 -6.36 -14.36
CA TYR A 250 1.60 -5.27 -14.33
C TYR A 250 0.84 -5.26 -13.00
N GLY A 251 0.24 -6.39 -12.59
CA GLY A 251 -0.50 -6.49 -11.34
C GLY A 251 0.37 -6.18 -10.12
N ILE A 252 1.65 -6.62 -10.13
CA ILE A 252 2.60 -6.29 -9.05
C ILE A 252 2.87 -4.78 -9.05
N THR A 253 3.12 -4.17 -10.22
CA THR A 253 3.35 -2.72 -10.34
C THR A 253 2.14 -1.90 -9.92
N ALA A 254 0.95 -2.26 -10.39
CA ALA A 254 -0.30 -1.61 -10.05
C ALA A 254 -0.64 -1.77 -8.56
N CYS A 255 -0.36 -2.94 -7.97
CA CYS A 255 -0.43 -3.12 -6.52
C CYS A 255 0.61 -2.27 -5.81
N CYS A 256 1.87 -2.20 -6.25
CA CYS A 256 2.87 -1.32 -5.66
C CYS A 256 2.46 0.16 -5.75
N TYR A 257 1.85 0.56 -6.86
CA TYR A 257 1.29 1.90 -7.04
C TYR A 257 0.12 2.13 -6.09
N MET A 258 -0.88 1.26 -6.07
CA MET A 258 -2.02 1.34 -5.15
C MET A 258 -1.58 1.26 -3.68
N PHE A 259 -0.61 0.42 -3.34
CA PHE A 259 -0.05 0.36 -2.00
C PHE A 259 0.76 1.61 -1.69
N HIS A 260 1.46 2.22 -2.63
CA HIS A 260 2.23 3.45 -2.40
C HIS A 260 1.32 4.68 -2.32
N VAL A 261 0.30 4.76 -3.18
CA VAL A 261 -0.84 5.68 -3.12
C VAL A 261 -1.51 5.46 -1.78
N ILE A 262 -1.93 4.26 -1.39
CA ILE A 262 -2.43 3.99 -0.03
C ILE A 262 -1.42 4.44 1.01
N THR A 263 -0.12 4.14 0.91
CA THR A 263 0.95 4.56 1.86
C THR A 263 1.19 6.08 1.87
N LEU A 264 0.79 6.81 0.82
CA LEU A 264 0.89 8.27 0.70
C LEU A 264 -0.43 8.97 1.10
N LEU A 265 -1.58 8.30 0.90
CA LEU A 265 -2.94 8.71 1.27
C LEU A 265 -3.07 8.47 2.78
N THR A 266 -2.45 7.38 3.20
CA THR A 266 -1.93 7.08 4.51
C THR A 266 -0.48 7.54 4.65
N LYS A 267 -0.16 8.81 4.33
CA LYS A 267 1.03 9.50 4.89
C LYS A 267 1.10 9.48 6.44
N CYS A 268 0.19 8.74 7.08
CA CYS A 268 0.24 8.28 8.45
C CYS A 268 0.52 6.76 8.65
N PHE A 269 0.65 5.84 7.69
CA PHE A 269 0.65 4.39 8.02
C PHE A 269 1.49 3.52 7.06
N SER A 270 2.61 2.97 7.55
CA SER A 270 3.54 2.09 6.83
C SER A 270 3.09 0.61 6.83
N TYR A 271 3.26 -0.12 5.72
CA TYR A 271 3.19 -1.59 5.70
C TYR A 271 4.22 -2.26 4.79
N SER A 272 4.82 -3.32 5.32
CA SER A 272 5.20 -4.52 4.58
C SER A 272 5.31 -5.70 5.55
N LYS A 273 4.69 -6.85 5.20
CA LYS A 273 4.72 -8.10 5.99
C LYS A 273 5.95 -8.99 5.69
N LYS A 274 6.97 -8.46 5.03
CA LYS A 274 8.31 -9.08 4.86
C LYS A 274 9.32 -7.95 4.65
N GLY A 275 9.77 -7.31 5.73
CA GLY A 275 10.99 -6.50 5.76
C GLY A 275 11.27 -5.55 4.57
N PHE A 276 10.25 -4.99 3.90
CA PHE A 276 10.49 -3.96 2.88
C PHE A 276 10.75 -2.66 3.62
N GLN A 277 12.02 -2.32 3.77
CA GLN A 277 12.45 -0.98 4.13
C GLN A 277 12.48 -0.15 2.84
N ILE A 278 11.60 0.84 2.76
CA ILE A 278 11.38 1.65 1.56
C ILE A 278 12.57 2.60 1.28
N ALA A 279 13.39 2.92 2.30
CA ALA A 279 14.42 3.94 2.24
C ALA A 279 15.88 3.42 2.30
N SER A 280 16.11 2.16 2.70
CA SER A 280 17.46 1.62 2.94
C SER A 280 17.60 0.15 2.56
N ASN A 281 18.80 -0.25 2.12
CA ASN A 281 19.21 -1.64 2.07
C ASN A 281 19.55 -2.15 3.48
N LEU A 282 19.28 -3.42 3.76
CA LEU A 282 19.53 -4.07 5.04
C LEU A 282 20.41 -5.31 4.85
N TYR A 283 21.55 -5.36 5.52
CA TYR A 283 22.47 -6.50 5.52
C TYR A 283 22.63 -7.04 6.93
N PHE A 284 22.49 -8.36 7.09
CA PHE A 284 22.81 -9.07 8.33
C PHE A 284 24.24 -9.59 8.21
N VAL A 285 25.12 -9.12 9.08
CA VAL A 285 26.57 -9.36 8.99
C VAL A 285 27.07 -9.93 10.30
N LYS A 286 27.90 -10.97 10.20
CA LYS A 286 28.60 -11.55 11.33
C LYS A 286 30.06 -11.09 11.28
N VAL A 287 30.49 -10.29 12.25
CA VAL A 287 31.85 -9.77 12.35
C VAL A 287 32.63 -10.61 13.35
N ILE A 288 33.77 -11.14 12.89
CA ILE A 288 34.69 -11.95 13.69
C ILE A 288 36.03 -11.22 13.75
N THR A 289 36.42 -10.77 14.93
CA THR A 289 37.71 -10.12 15.18
C THR A 289 38.43 -10.84 16.32
N GLY A 290 39.38 -11.71 15.98
CA GLY A 290 40.00 -12.61 16.94
C GLY A 290 38.96 -13.53 17.58
N ASN A 291 38.84 -13.48 18.91
CA ASN A 291 37.87 -14.28 19.68
C ASN A 291 36.50 -13.58 19.86
N ILE A 292 36.30 -12.39 19.28
CA ILE A 292 35.04 -11.64 19.40
C ILE A 292 34.20 -11.92 18.16
N GLU A 293 33.04 -12.51 18.39
CA GLU A 293 32.00 -12.73 17.39
C GLU A 293 30.81 -11.82 17.69
N ARG A 294 30.36 -11.03 16.71
CA ARG A 294 29.17 -10.18 16.84
C ARG A 294 28.28 -10.25 15.61
N SER A 295 26.98 -10.40 15.84
CA SER A 295 25.95 -10.24 14.82
C SER A 295 25.50 -8.79 14.77
N LEU A 296 25.58 -8.20 13.58
CA LEU A 296 25.31 -6.79 13.31
C LEU A 296 24.34 -6.66 12.14
N ILE A 297 23.62 -5.54 12.15
CA ILE A 297 22.81 -5.08 11.04
C ILE A 297 23.52 -3.87 10.43
N VAL A 298 23.73 -3.90 9.12
CA VAL A 298 24.23 -2.76 8.34
C VAL A 298 23.09 -2.26 7.47
N LYS A 299 22.62 -1.03 7.72
CA LYS A 299 21.69 -0.32 6.85
C LYS A 299 22.47 0.64 5.97
N THR A 300 22.24 0.63 4.65
CA THR A 300 22.82 1.60 3.72
C THR A 300 21.74 2.32 2.92
N GLN A 301 22.03 3.52 2.46
CA GLN A 301 21.04 4.30 1.71
C GLN A 301 20.87 3.79 0.27
N LEU A 302 19.63 3.78 -0.23
CA LEU A 302 19.30 3.32 -1.59
C LEU A 302 19.72 4.33 -2.66
N SER A 303 20.52 3.90 -3.63
CA SER A 303 20.83 4.69 -4.83
C SER A 303 19.73 4.53 -5.90
N TYR A 304 18.67 5.33 -5.83
CA TYR A 304 17.69 5.43 -6.93
C TYR A 304 17.92 6.69 -7.77
N ARG A 305 17.58 6.63 -9.06
CA ARG A 305 17.69 7.78 -10.00
C ARG A 305 16.51 8.76 -9.96
N ILE A 306 15.52 8.55 -9.09
CA ILE A 306 14.36 9.44 -8.99
C ILE A 306 14.72 10.63 -8.10
N VAL A 307 15.01 11.76 -8.77
CA VAL A 307 15.58 12.98 -8.19
C VAL A 307 14.57 13.68 -7.26
N SER A 308 13.27 13.62 -7.55
CA SER A 308 12.20 14.34 -6.86
C SER A 308 12.03 13.97 -5.38
N GLU A 309 12.45 12.78 -4.96
CA GLU A 309 12.34 12.30 -3.57
C GLU A 309 13.71 12.12 -2.87
N GLN A 310 14.81 12.51 -3.53
CA GLN A 310 16.15 12.24 -3.01
C GLN A 310 16.42 12.98 -1.69
N GLU A 311 16.11 14.27 -1.62
CA GLU A 311 16.33 15.09 -0.42
C GLU A 311 15.48 14.61 0.76
N TYR A 312 14.27 14.13 0.49
CA TYR A 312 13.40 13.53 1.48
C TYR A 312 14.03 12.27 2.09
N ARG A 313 14.55 11.35 1.26
CA ARG A 313 15.26 10.15 1.73
C ARG A 313 16.55 10.49 2.48
N ASP A 314 17.32 11.44 1.97
CA ASP A 314 18.52 11.94 2.62
C ASP A 314 18.22 12.46 4.03
N SER A 315 17.09 13.17 4.19
CA SER A 315 16.60 13.66 5.48
C SER A 315 16.26 12.53 6.46
N LEU A 316 15.53 11.51 5.99
CA LEU A 316 15.19 10.33 6.79
C LEU A 316 16.43 9.59 7.29
N PHE A 317 17.42 9.39 6.42
CA PHE A 317 18.66 8.69 6.79
C PHE A 317 19.51 9.51 7.76
N VAL A 318 19.61 10.84 7.55
CA VAL A 318 20.26 11.75 8.50
C VAL A 318 19.59 11.69 9.88
N ASN A 319 18.26 11.63 9.95
CA ASN A 319 17.54 11.53 11.21
C ASN A 319 17.83 10.24 11.96
N GLU A 320 17.84 9.09 11.27
CA GLU A 320 18.19 7.81 11.91
C GLU A 320 19.63 7.83 12.45
N VAL A 321 20.59 8.31 11.66
CA VAL A 321 21.99 8.46 12.11
C VAL A 321 22.10 9.45 13.27
N CYS A 322 21.41 10.59 13.21
CA CYS A 322 21.40 11.59 14.28
C CYS A 322 20.82 11.03 15.58
N PHE A 323 19.73 10.27 15.49
CA PHE A 323 19.12 9.61 16.64
C PHE A 323 20.13 8.71 17.34
N TYR A 324 20.72 7.75 16.62
CA TYR A 324 21.60 6.76 17.23
C TYR A 324 22.97 7.33 17.64
N SER A 325 23.53 8.25 16.88
CA SER A 325 24.88 8.79 17.14
C SER A 325 24.91 9.92 18.17
N LYS A 326 23.80 10.66 18.34
CA LYS A 326 23.75 11.85 19.20
C LYS A 326 22.65 11.80 20.25
N LEU A 327 21.39 11.59 19.85
CA LEU A 327 20.25 11.66 20.78
C LEU A 327 20.25 10.49 21.77
N LEU A 328 20.38 9.24 21.31
CA LEU A 328 20.37 8.06 22.17
C LEU A 328 21.50 8.10 23.23
N PRO A 329 22.76 8.44 22.90
CA PRO A 329 23.81 8.64 23.90
C PRO A 329 23.55 9.79 24.87
N PHE A 330 22.83 10.84 24.46
CA PHE A 330 22.42 11.91 25.36
C PHE A 330 21.31 11.42 26.32
N LEU A 331 20.26 10.80 25.78
CA LEU A 331 19.16 10.24 26.57
C LEU A 331 19.66 9.22 27.59
N SER A 332 20.66 8.41 27.23
CA SER A 332 21.23 7.42 28.16
C SER A 332 22.03 8.03 29.32
N LYS A 333 22.57 9.25 29.16
CA LYS A 333 23.16 10.01 30.27
C LYS A 333 22.10 10.58 31.21
N ILE A 334 20.90 10.87 30.68
CA ILE A 334 19.76 11.31 31.49
C ILE A 334 19.18 10.12 32.27
N ASP A 335 19.06 8.98 31.59
CA ASP A 335 18.61 7.72 32.18
C ASP A 335 19.19 6.52 31.43
N ALA A 336 19.94 5.68 32.13
CA ALA A 336 20.55 4.49 31.53
C ALA A 336 19.52 3.54 30.91
N SER A 337 18.24 3.60 31.35
CA SER A 337 17.16 2.82 30.76
C SER A 337 16.91 3.13 29.28
N ALA A 338 17.39 4.26 28.75
CA ALA A 338 17.23 4.59 27.33
C ALA A 338 17.79 3.51 26.40
N PHE A 339 18.91 2.87 26.77
CA PHE A 339 19.48 1.76 26.01
C PHE A 339 18.63 0.49 26.03
N ASN A 340 17.67 0.38 26.95
CA ASN A 340 16.75 -0.75 26.98
C ASN A 340 15.70 -0.68 25.87
N PHE A 341 15.42 0.50 25.32
CA PHE A 341 14.36 0.67 24.31
C PHE A 341 14.85 0.47 22.87
N PHE A 342 16.15 0.60 22.61
CA PHE A 342 16.71 0.61 21.24
C PHE A 342 17.84 -0.42 21.07
N PRO A 343 18.19 -0.83 19.84
CA PRO A 343 19.39 -1.63 19.58
C PRO A 343 20.67 -0.83 19.89
N LYS A 344 21.76 -1.51 20.22
CA LYS A 344 23.06 -0.82 20.37
C LYS A 344 23.53 -0.25 19.04
N TYR A 345 24.06 0.96 19.10
CA TYR A 345 24.69 1.66 17.97
C TYR A 345 26.19 1.38 17.92
N TYR A 346 26.72 1.14 16.72
CA TYR A 346 28.15 0.92 16.49
C TYR A 346 28.78 1.98 15.59
N TYR A 347 28.09 2.36 14.52
CA TYR A 347 28.60 3.32 13.53
C TYR A 347 27.45 3.97 12.75
N GLY A 348 27.67 5.18 12.27
CA GLY A 348 26.68 5.99 11.58
C GLY A 348 27.37 7.09 10.77
N CYS A 349 27.07 7.15 9.49
CA CYS A 349 27.52 8.18 8.57
C CYS A 349 26.37 8.52 7.63
N ALA A 350 26.02 9.80 7.54
CA ALA A 350 25.03 10.30 6.60
C ALA A 350 25.58 11.57 5.94
N THR A 351 25.71 11.55 4.62
CA THR A 351 26.32 12.61 3.83
C THR A 351 25.29 13.51 3.16
N PHE A 352 24.00 13.22 3.34
CA PHE A 352 22.87 13.95 2.77
C PHE A 352 23.01 14.08 1.25
N GLY A 353 23.08 12.92 0.58
CA GLY A 353 23.18 12.82 -0.88
C GLY A 353 24.57 13.11 -1.47
N LYS A 354 25.52 13.69 -0.71
CA LYS A 354 26.85 14.04 -1.23
C LYS A 354 27.70 12.82 -1.62
N ASN A 355 27.61 11.73 -0.86
CA ASN A 355 28.29 10.48 -1.15
C ASN A 355 27.55 9.30 -0.54
N ILE A 356 26.49 8.86 -1.22
CA ILE A 356 25.60 7.79 -0.77
C ILE A 356 26.31 6.45 -0.47
N ASN A 357 27.47 6.19 -1.11
CA ASN A 357 28.25 4.97 -0.87
C ASN A 357 28.91 4.97 0.52
N LYS A 358 28.99 6.12 1.19
CA LYS A 358 29.46 6.24 2.57
C LYS A 358 28.31 6.24 3.58
N ASP A 359 27.06 6.28 3.12
CA ASP A 359 25.89 6.42 3.98
C ASP A 359 25.51 5.05 4.54
N ALA A 360 25.81 4.86 5.83
CA ALA A 360 25.60 3.62 6.53
C ALA A 360 25.30 3.84 8.01
N VAL A 361 24.41 3.03 8.59
CA VAL A 361 24.22 2.89 10.03
C VAL A 361 24.36 1.42 10.43
N ILE A 362 25.20 1.15 11.43
CA ILE A 362 25.51 -0.19 11.92
C ILE A 362 24.95 -0.33 13.34
N LEU A 363 24.06 -1.30 13.51
CA LEU A 363 23.32 -1.57 14.74
C LEU A 363 23.50 -3.03 15.18
N GLU A 364 23.18 -3.32 16.43
CA GLU A 364 23.09 -4.69 16.97
C GLU A 364 22.02 -5.51 16.25
N ASP A 365 22.34 -6.74 15.86
CA ASP A 365 21.36 -7.68 15.35
C ASP A 365 20.59 -8.34 16.51
N LEU A 366 19.41 -7.80 16.79
CA LEU A 366 18.52 -8.28 17.85
C LEU A 366 17.96 -9.68 17.58
N SER A 367 17.96 -10.17 16.33
CA SER A 367 17.43 -11.51 16.01
C SER A 367 18.26 -12.62 16.65
N SER A 368 19.58 -12.41 16.75
CA SER A 368 20.51 -13.32 17.44
C SER A 368 20.23 -13.47 18.94
N MET A 369 19.53 -12.50 19.53
CA MET A 369 19.12 -12.50 20.94
C MET A 369 17.68 -12.98 21.15
N GLY A 370 17.03 -13.51 20.11
CA GLY A 370 15.68 -14.05 20.18
C GLY A 370 14.56 -13.00 20.05
N PHE A 371 14.91 -11.73 19.81
CA PHE A 371 13.89 -10.73 19.47
C PHE A 371 13.30 -10.99 18.09
N LYS A 372 11.99 -10.87 17.98
CA LYS A 372 11.28 -11.09 16.72
C LYS A 372 10.07 -10.16 16.59
N PRO A 373 9.62 -9.87 15.36
CA PRO A 373 8.35 -9.18 15.15
C PRO A 373 7.18 -9.94 15.79
N SER A 374 6.05 -9.26 16.01
CA SER A 374 4.85 -9.94 16.50
C SER A 374 4.34 -10.98 15.50
N ASN A 375 3.90 -12.12 16.01
CA ASN A 375 3.23 -13.17 15.23
C ASN A 375 1.75 -12.87 14.98
N GLN A 376 1.18 -11.86 15.64
CA GLN A 376 -0.23 -11.45 15.56
C GLN A 376 -0.58 -10.67 14.27
N GLY A 377 0.40 -10.34 13.43
CA GLY A 377 0.17 -9.51 12.24
C GLY A 377 -0.02 -8.03 12.60
N ARG A 378 -1.06 -7.37 12.07
CA ARG A 378 -1.34 -5.95 12.38
C ARG A 378 -2.08 -5.79 13.70
N GLU A 379 -2.97 -6.72 14.00
CA GLU A 379 -3.90 -6.63 15.12
C GLU A 379 -3.23 -7.20 16.35
N LEU A 380 -2.72 -6.32 17.22
CA LEU A 380 -2.00 -6.76 18.41
C LEU A 380 -2.98 -7.13 19.52
N ASP A 381 -2.61 -8.17 20.28
CA ASP A 381 -3.34 -8.53 21.50
C ASP A 381 -3.09 -7.51 22.62
N PHE A 382 -3.85 -7.67 23.72
CA PHE A 382 -3.80 -6.77 24.86
C PHE A 382 -2.41 -6.72 25.52
N ASP A 383 -1.72 -7.85 25.65
CA ASP A 383 -0.41 -7.93 26.31
C ASP A 383 0.64 -7.13 25.51
N HIS A 384 0.62 -7.23 24.17
CA HIS A 384 1.49 -6.43 23.31
C HIS A 384 1.19 -4.93 23.43
N ILE A 385 -0.09 -4.55 23.36
CA ILE A 385 -0.51 -3.14 23.44
C ILE A 385 -0.05 -2.52 24.76
N MET A 386 -0.18 -3.25 25.87
CA MET A 386 0.27 -2.81 27.19
C MET A 386 1.77 -2.58 27.25
N LEU A 387 2.57 -3.55 26.81
CA LEU A 387 4.02 -3.41 26.81
C LEU A 387 4.48 -2.23 25.94
N ILE A 388 3.83 -2.02 24.79
CA ILE A 388 4.16 -0.93 23.87
C ILE A 388 3.86 0.42 24.51
N LEU A 389 2.67 0.61 25.07
CA LEU A 389 2.26 1.89 25.65
C LEU A 389 3.08 2.25 26.89
N GLN A 390 3.41 1.27 27.73
CA GLN A 390 4.32 1.48 28.87
C GLN A 390 5.74 1.86 28.41
N THR A 391 6.26 1.20 27.37
CA THR A 391 7.58 1.49 26.81
C THR A 391 7.61 2.88 26.16
N LEU A 392 6.55 3.22 25.42
CA LEU A 392 6.40 4.53 24.77
C LEU A 392 6.27 5.67 25.79
N GLY A 393 5.48 5.46 26.85
CA GLY A 393 5.36 6.41 27.97
C GLY A 393 6.72 6.73 28.58
N LYS A 394 7.51 5.69 28.88
CA LYS A 394 8.88 5.83 29.39
C LYS A 394 9.81 6.55 28.40
N PHE A 395 9.73 6.22 27.10
CA PHE A 395 10.52 6.91 26.08
C PHE A 395 10.18 8.40 26.00
N HIS A 396 8.90 8.76 25.94
CA HIS A 396 8.45 10.15 25.94
C HIS A 396 8.82 10.88 27.25
N ALA A 397 8.76 10.20 28.41
CA ALA A 397 9.19 10.74 29.70
C ALA A 397 10.67 11.17 29.71
N LEU A 398 11.55 10.50 28.96
CA LEU A 398 12.94 10.92 28.81
C LEU A 398 13.06 12.31 28.18
N SER A 399 12.13 12.70 27.31
CA SER A 399 12.10 14.06 26.74
C SER A 399 11.80 15.11 27.81
N TYR A 400 10.82 14.86 28.68
CA TYR A 400 10.50 15.76 29.79
C TYR A 400 11.66 15.87 30.78
N LYS A 401 12.29 14.75 31.12
CA LYS A 401 13.48 14.72 31.99
C LYS A 401 14.65 15.50 31.35
N SER A 402 14.85 15.34 30.04
CA SER A 402 15.87 16.07 29.27
C SER A 402 15.61 17.57 29.22
N LYS A 403 14.36 17.99 28.97
CA LYS A 403 13.94 19.40 28.99
C LYS A 403 14.22 20.06 30.33
N LYS A 404 13.92 19.36 31.42
CA LYS A 404 14.13 19.87 32.78
C LYS A 404 15.61 19.94 33.15
N ALA A 405 16.38 18.92 32.81
CA ALA A 405 17.78 18.81 33.23
C ALA A 405 18.74 19.63 32.35
N TYR A 406 18.55 19.62 31.02
CA TYR A 406 19.47 20.24 30.05
C TYR A 406 18.72 20.83 28.83
N PRO A 407 17.90 21.88 29.02
CA PRO A 407 17.04 22.43 27.96
C PRO A 407 17.80 22.89 26.73
N GLU A 408 18.92 23.62 26.92
CA GLU A 408 19.73 24.15 25.82
C GLU A 408 20.40 23.05 25.00
N VAL A 409 20.95 22.04 25.69
CA VAL A 409 21.62 20.90 25.03
C VAL A 409 20.59 20.08 24.25
N PHE A 410 19.43 19.82 24.87
CA PHE A 410 18.37 19.06 24.23
C PHE A 410 17.85 19.77 22.98
N ARG A 411 17.56 21.07 23.07
CA ARG A 411 17.10 21.86 21.91
C ARG A 411 18.11 21.87 20.76
N ARG A 412 19.41 22.01 21.06
CA ARG A 412 20.47 21.94 20.06
C ARG A 412 20.52 20.58 19.37
N LEU A 413 20.40 19.48 20.12
CA LEU A 413 20.36 18.14 19.53
C LEU A 413 19.12 17.93 18.64
N LEU A 414 17.97 18.45 19.06
CA LEU A 414 16.75 18.39 18.26
C LEU A 414 16.86 19.21 16.97
N SER A 415 17.61 20.32 16.95
CA SER A 415 17.82 21.12 15.74
C SER A 415 18.67 20.43 14.66
N ASP A 416 19.37 19.34 15.01
CA ASP A 416 20.08 18.51 14.03
C ASP A 416 19.14 17.58 13.25
N LEU A 417 17.90 17.39 13.70
CA LEU A 417 16.88 16.64 12.98
C LEU A 417 16.38 17.45 11.78
N LYS A 418 16.27 16.79 10.64
CA LYS A 418 15.68 17.32 9.42
C LYS A 418 14.15 17.16 9.49
N ASN A 419 13.46 18.29 9.39
CA ASN A 419 12.01 18.27 9.18
C ASN A 419 11.73 17.75 7.78
N GLU A 420 10.70 16.91 7.66
CA GLU A 420 10.23 16.44 6.36
C GLU A 420 9.71 17.64 5.55
N THR A 421 10.45 18.05 4.52
CA THR A 421 9.97 18.97 3.49
C THR A 421 9.16 18.13 2.49
N GLU A 422 7.84 18.06 2.66
CA GLU A 422 7.00 17.28 1.76
C GLU A 422 6.65 18.07 0.50
N SER A 423 7.07 17.55 -0.65
CA SER A 423 6.64 17.98 -1.99
C SER A 423 5.36 17.25 -2.44
N VAL A 424 4.38 17.06 -1.56
CA VAL A 424 3.16 16.29 -1.92
C VAL A 424 1.93 17.00 -1.36
N GLU A 425 1.40 17.93 -2.14
CA GLU A 425 0.32 18.83 -1.72
C GLU A 425 -1.05 18.22 -2.07
N ASP A 426 -1.31 17.87 -3.33
CA ASP A 426 -2.67 17.54 -3.79
C ASP A 426 -3.30 16.29 -3.16
N PHE A 427 -2.50 15.25 -2.95
CA PHE A 427 -3.01 13.95 -2.50
C PHE A 427 -3.20 13.86 -0.98
N VAL A 428 -2.32 14.53 -0.22
CA VAL A 428 -2.47 14.72 1.22
C VAL A 428 -3.71 15.54 1.52
N GLU A 429 -3.91 16.59 0.72
CA GLU A 429 -5.06 17.46 0.83
C GLU A 429 -6.37 16.67 0.68
N THR A 430 -6.45 15.86 -0.39
CA THR A 430 -7.60 14.99 -0.67
C THR A 430 -7.82 13.94 0.43
N ALA A 431 -6.76 13.33 0.95
CA ALA A 431 -6.82 12.34 2.02
C ALA A 431 -7.38 12.94 3.32
N LEU A 432 -6.85 14.08 3.74
CA LEU A 432 -7.24 14.78 4.96
C LEU A 432 -8.68 15.28 4.87
N TYR A 433 -9.06 15.84 3.73
CA TYR A 433 -10.45 16.25 3.48
C TYR A 433 -11.41 15.06 3.59
N SER A 434 -11.09 13.95 2.92
CA SER A 434 -11.92 12.74 2.92
C SER A 434 -12.04 12.13 4.31
N ALA A 435 -10.96 12.09 5.08
CA ALA A 435 -10.94 11.61 6.46
C ALA A 435 -11.83 12.48 7.37
N ALA A 436 -11.76 13.80 7.24
CA ALA A 436 -12.59 14.73 8.02
C ALA A 436 -14.09 14.59 7.65
N MET A 437 -14.41 14.39 6.38
CA MET A 437 -15.79 14.17 5.93
C MET A 437 -16.37 12.85 6.41
N SER A 438 -15.55 11.80 6.43
CA SER A 438 -15.95 10.42 6.75
C SER A 438 -15.98 10.11 8.25
N TYR A 439 -15.45 10.99 9.10
CA TYR A 439 -15.46 10.79 10.55
C TYR A 439 -16.90 10.87 11.11
N GLN A 440 -17.32 9.82 11.83
CA GLN A 440 -18.67 9.69 12.40
C GLN A 440 -18.67 9.66 13.94
N GLY A 441 -17.66 10.25 14.58
CA GLY A 441 -17.57 10.32 16.04
C GLY A 441 -18.51 11.37 16.67
N PRO A 442 -18.27 11.79 17.92
CA PRO A 442 -19.09 12.79 18.60
C PRO A 442 -19.24 14.07 17.77
N GLN A 443 -20.45 14.65 17.75
CA GLN A 443 -20.78 15.77 16.87
C GLN A 443 -19.83 16.97 17.02
N LYS A 444 -19.37 17.24 18.25
CA LYS A 444 -18.39 18.31 18.54
C LYS A 444 -17.06 18.07 17.82
N ASP A 445 -16.59 16.83 17.74
CA ASP A 445 -15.33 16.47 17.09
C ASP A 445 -15.47 16.46 15.57
N VAL A 446 -16.61 16.00 15.06
CA VAL A 446 -16.96 16.08 13.62
C VAL A 446 -16.93 17.53 13.15
N LEU A 447 -17.60 18.44 13.86
CA LEU A 447 -17.61 19.87 13.53
C LEU A 447 -16.21 20.46 13.55
N LYS A 448 -15.44 20.18 14.62
CA LYS A 448 -14.06 20.66 14.75
C LYS A 448 -13.14 20.15 13.64
N LEU A 449 -13.22 18.88 13.29
CA LEU A 449 -12.41 18.28 12.22
C LEU A 449 -12.77 18.87 10.86
N ARG A 450 -14.06 19.03 10.55
CA ARG A 450 -14.51 19.64 9.30
C ARG A 450 -14.09 21.12 9.22
N ASP A 451 -14.28 21.89 10.29
CA ASP A 451 -13.85 23.30 10.33
C ASP A 451 -12.34 23.46 10.16
N THR A 452 -11.56 22.50 10.65
CA THR A 452 -10.10 22.51 10.58
C THR A 452 -9.62 22.05 9.20
N TYR A 453 -10.01 20.86 8.79
CA TYR A 453 -9.43 20.19 7.63
C TYR A 453 -10.22 20.39 6.33
N CYS A 454 -11.47 20.83 6.31
CA CYS A 454 -12.19 21.03 5.03
C CYS A 454 -11.90 22.39 4.38
N LYS A 455 -11.32 23.35 5.10
CA LYS A 455 -11.00 24.69 4.57
C LYS A 455 -9.62 24.76 3.92
N ASP A 456 -8.63 24.20 4.58
CA ASP A 456 -7.23 24.17 4.13
C ASP A 456 -6.56 22.95 4.80
N PRO A 457 -6.75 21.74 4.23
CA PRO A 457 -6.29 20.50 4.87
C PRO A 457 -4.77 20.49 5.05
N LEU A 458 -4.01 20.92 4.03
CA LEU A 458 -2.55 20.88 4.04
C LEU A 458 -1.95 21.81 5.10
N LYS A 459 -2.38 23.07 5.16
CA LYS A 459 -1.89 24.01 6.18
C LYS A 459 -2.28 23.58 7.59
N SER A 460 -3.45 22.96 7.73
CA SER A 460 -3.90 22.42 9.02
C SER A 460 -3.06 21.24 9.48
N TYR A 461 -2.66 20.36 8.55
CA TYR A 461 -1.71 19.29 8.82
C TYR A 461 -0.31 19.83 9.17
N GLN A 462 0.22 20.77 8.40
CA GLN A 462 1.50 21.41 8.72
C GLN A 462 1.48 22.04 10.11
N LYS A 463 0.38 22.72 10.49
CA LYS A 463 0.20 23.29 11.83
C LYS A 463 0.11 22.23 12.94
N SER A 464 -0.43 21.04 12.67
CA SER A 464 -0.50 19.97 13.67
C SER A 464 0.86 19.33 13.93
N MET A 465 1.79 19.44 12.98
CA MET A 465 3.18 18.97 13.13
C MET A 465 4.08 19.93 13.93
N ILE A 466 3.66 21.18 14.15
CA ILE A 466 4.46 22.15 14.91
C ILE A 466 4.48 21.74 16.40
N PRO A 467 5.66 21.51 17.01
CA PRO A 467 5.75 21.16 18.42
C PRO A 467 5.20 22.29 19.30
N LYS A 468 4.38 21.90 20.29
CA LYS A 468 3.77 22.83 21.27
C LYS A 468 4.14 22.42 22.68
N GLU A 469 4.83 23.30 23.39
CA GLU A 469 5.10 23.13 24.81
C GLU A 469 3.82 23.32 25.65
N PRO A 470 3.70 22.64 26.81
CA PRO A 470 4.67 21.71 27.39
C PRO A 470 4.63 20.30 26.78
N PHE A 471 3.68 20.01 25.90
CA PHE A 471 3.35 18.66 25.45
C PHE A 471 4.36 18.02 24.49
N ALA A 472 5.21 18.81 23.83
CA ALA A 472 6.13 18.30 22.84
C ALA A 472 7.18 17.34 23.43
N VAL A 473 7.45 16.24 22.74
CA VAL A 473 8.43 15.21 23.10
C VAL A 473 9.18 14.76 21.84
N LEU A 474 10.31 14.08 22.03
CA LEU A 474 10.94 13.32 20.96
C LEU A 474 10.09 12.08 20.67
N CYS A 475 9.41 12.08 19.53
CA CYS A 475 8.60 10.99 19.02
C CYS A 475 9.45 10.07 18.14
N HIS A 476 9.04 8.80 18.05
CA HIS A 476 9.53 7.86 17.05
C HIS A 476 9.12 8.29 15.63
N GLY A 477 7.88 8.79 15.47
CA GLY A 477 7.35 9.33 14.22
C GLY A 477 6.89 8.28 13.19
N ASP A 478 7.06 6.98 13.47
CA ASP A 478 6.59 5.86 12.63
C ASP A 478 6.27 4.63 13.49
N LEU A 479 5.48 4.82 14.55
CA LEU A 479 5.26 3.80 15.56
C LEU A 479 4.25 2.73 15.10
N CYS A 480 4.67 1.86 14.19
CA CYS A 480 3.90 0.71 13.71
C CYS A 480 4.51 -0.62 14.18
N SER A 481 3.73 -1.70 14.16
CA SER A 481 4.18 -3.04 14.59
C SER A 481 5.42 -3.58 13.87
N ASN A 482 5.75 -3.07 12.67
CA ASN A 482 6.95 -3.51 11.93
C ASN A 482 8.23 -2.91 12.49
N ASN A 483 8.13 -1.80 13.22
CA ASN A 483 9.23 -1.09 13.87
C ASN A 483 9.40 -1.52 15.34
N MET A 484 8.85 -2.68 15.69
CA MET A 484 8.80 -3.24 17.04
C MET A 484 9.28 -4.68 17.04
N LEU A 485 10.28 -4.97 17.87
CA LEU A 485 10.78 -6.32 18.09
C LEU A 485 10.57 -6.73 19.54
N PHE A 486 10.02 -7.92 19.73
CA PHE A 486 9.62 -8.45 21.02
C PHE A 486 10.46 -9.64 21.41
N LEU A 487 10.85 -9.70 22.68
CA LEU A 487 11.30 -10.92 23.34
C LEU A 487 10.12 -11.50 24.12
N TYR A 488 9.95 -12.82 24.03
CA TYR A 488 8.82 -13.52 24.64
C TYR A 488 9.31 -14.44 25.75
N ASN A 489 8.54 -14.51 26.83
CA ASN A 489 8.80 -15.47 27.89
C ASN A 489 8.39 -16.90 27.48
N LYS A 490 8.65 -17.87 28.35
CA LYS A 490 8.33 -19.30 28.14
C LYS A 490 6.84 -19.59 27.91
N HIS A 491 5.94 -18.66 28.25
CA HIS A 491 4.49 -18.78 28.05
C HIS A 491 4.02 -18.09 26.76
N GLY A 492 4.94 -17.54 25.95
CA GLY A 492 4.60 -16.85 24.71
C GLY A 492 4.04 -15.44 24.92
N LYS A 493 4.18 -14.84 26.11
CA LYS A 493 3.81 -13.43 26.35
C LYS A 493 4.98 -12.50 26.06
N PRO A 494 4.74 -11.32 25.44
CA PRO A 494 5.77 -10.33 25.21
C PRO A 494 6.26 -9.75 26.54
N GLU A 495 7.58 -9.69 26.74
CA GLU A 495 8.21 -9.24 27.99
C GLU A 495 9.12 -8.03 27.79
N VAL A 496 9.83 -7.99 26.66
CA VAL A 496 10.74 -6.88 26.32
C VAL A 496 10.44 -6.38 24.92
N LEU A 497 10.33 -5.06 24.77
CA LEU A 497 10.16 -4.37 23.50
C LEU A 497 11.42 -3.60 23.12
N LYS A 498 11.84 -3.73 21.87
CA LYS A 498 12.83 -2.88 21.20
C LYS A 498 12.16 -2.13 20.05
N LEU A 499 12.31 -0.81 20.05
CA LEU A 499 11.95 0.07 18.94
C LEU A 499 13.12 0.16 17.97
N VAL A 500 12.83 0.12 16.67
CA VAL A 500 13.81 0.18 15.59
C VAL A 500 13.32 1.14 14.51
N ASP A 501 14.20 1.56 13.61
CA ASP A 501 13.85 2.42 12.46
C ASP A 501 13.41 3.86 12.83
N LEU A 502 14.37 4.64 13.34
CA LEU A 502 14.12 6.01 13.84
C LEU A 502 14.28 7.07 12.73
N GLN A 503 14.04 6.69 11.47
CA GLN A 503 14.14 7.56 10.29
C GLN A 503 13.19 8.76 10.35
N ARG A 504 12.04 8.60 11.00
CA ARG A 504 11.02 9.65 11.15
C ARG A 504 11.02 10.35 12.50
N CYS A 505 12.03 10.09 13.34
CA CYS A 505 12.07 10.67 14.67
C CYS A 505 12.01 12.21 14.59
N ARG A 506 11.23 12.80 15.47
CA ARG A 506 10.92 14.24 15.43
C ARG A 506 10.53 14.78 16.78
N TYR A 507 10.67 16.08 16.95
CA TYR A 507 10.13 16.77 18.12
C TYR A 507 8.70 17.23 17.84
N ALA A 508 7.71 16.59 18.46
CA ALA A 508 6.30 16.83 18.15
C ALA A 508 5.39 16.46 19.34
N SER A 509 4.07 16.55 19.13
CA SER A 509 3.11 16.04 20.11
C SER A 509 3.24 14.50 20.26
N PRO A 510 3.16 13.93 21.47
CA PRO A 510 3.10 12.47 21.67
C PRO A 510 1.91 11.83 20.97
N ALA A 511 0.89 12.63 20.64
CA ALA A 511 -0.25 12.18 19.83
C ALA A 511 0.16 11.63 18.46
N ILE A 512 1.31 12.03 17.90
CA ILE A 512 1.81 11.49 16.64
C ILE A 512 2.04 9.98 16.75
N ASP A 513 2.77 9.55 17.76
CA ASP A 513 3.05 8.12 17.97
C ASP A 513 1.82 7.38 18.49
N LEU A 514 1.07 7.98 19.42
CA LEU A 514 -0.11 7.35 20.02
C LEU A 514 -1.23 7.12 19.00
N SER A 515 -1.57 8.14 18.20
CA SER A 515 -2.63 8.01 17.20
C SER A 515 -2.23 7.03 16.11
N LEU A 516 -0.98 7.08 15.67
CA LEU A 516 -0.43 6.16 14.69
C LEU A 516 -0.56 4.71 15.18
N PHE A 517 -0.02 4.43 16.36
CA PHE A 517 -0.06 3.10 16.95
C PHE A 517 -1.50 2.60 17.18
N LEU A 518 -2.34 3.39 17.85
CA LEU A 518 -3.69 2.96 18.22
C LEU A 518 -4.57 2.75 16.99
N LEU A 519 -4.50 3.62 15.98
CA LEU A 519 -5.30 3.46 14.77
C LEU A 519 -4.91 2.21 13.96
N TYR A 520 -3.63 1.86 13.96
CA TYR A 520 -3.10 0.81 13.10
C TYR A 520 -3.09 -0.57 13.74
N ASN A 521 -2.84 -0.63 15.05
CA ASN A 521 -2.55 -1.87 15.74
C ASN A 521 -3.66 -2.34 16.70
N THR A 522 -4.80 -1.63 16.76
CA THR A 522 -5.99 -2.02 17.54
C THR A 522 -7.16 -2.46 16.65
N THR A 523 -7.94 -3.43 17.11
CA THR A 523 -9.13 -3.99 16.44
C THR A 523 -10.39 -3.27 16.88
N THR A 524 -11.53 -3.51 16.22
CA THR A 524 -12.84 -3.03 16.70
C THR A 524 -13.10 -3.44 18.16
N GLY A 525 -12.64 -4.61 18.57
CA GLY A 525 -12.72 -5.08 19.96
C GLY A 525 -11.84 -4.29 20.93
N THR A 526 -10.57 -4.07 20.60
CA THR A 526 -9.65 -3.35 21.49
C THR A 526 -9.81 -1.82 21.44
N LYS A 527 -10.46 -1.28 20.39
CA LYS A 527 -10.84 0.14 20.29
C LYS A 527 -11.74 0.61 21.42
N THR A 528 -12.58 -0.27 21.95
CA THR A 528 -13.43 0.04 23.12
C THR A 528 -12.62 0.29 24.41
N HIS A 529 -11.33 -0.04 24.42
CA HIS A 529 -10.44 0.10 25.58
C HIS A 529 -9.42 1.25 25.44
N TRP A 530 -9.57 2.13 24.45
CA TRP A 530 -8.61 3.23 24.22
C TRP A 530 -8.40 4.12 25.44
N ASP A 531 -9.44 4.45 26.20
CA ASP A 531 -9.29 5.26 27.41
C ASP A 531 -8.41 4.56 28.46
N TYR A 532 -8.53 3.24 28.58
CA TYR A 532 -7.67 2.44 29.45
C TYR A 532 -6.23 2.42 28.94
N PHE A 533 -6.04 2.22 27.64
CA PHE A 533 -4.73 2.26 26.98
C PHE A 533 -4.01 3.59 27.17
N LEU A 534 -4.73 4.70 26.99
CA LEU A 534 -4.16 6.04 27.19
C LEU A 534 -3.81 6.31 28.65
N ARG A 535 -4.55 5.74 29.62
CA ARG A 535 -4.16 5.79 31.05
C ARG A 535 -2.87 5.02 31.31
N VAL A 536 -2.73 3.81 30.76
CA VAL A 536 -1.51 3.00 30.91
C VAL A 536 -0.27 3.67 30.30
N TYR A 537 -0.43 4.45 29.23
CA TYR A 537 0.65 5.28 28.69
C TYR A 537 1.00 6.46 29.60
N HIS A 538 -0.01 7.04 30.26
CA HIS A 538 0.14 8.26 31.08
C HIS A 538 0.74 7.99 32.46
N GLU A 539 0.39 6.85 33.07
CA GLU A 539 0.98 6.34 34.32
C GLU A 539 2.44 5.90 34.13
#